data_AF-A0ABD5AYV5-F1
#
_entry.id   AF-A0ABD5AYV5-F1
#
_cell.length_a   1.000
_cell.length_b   1.000
_cell.length_c   1.000
_cell.angle_alpha   90.00
_cell.angle_beta   90.00
_cell.angle_gamma   90.00
#
_symmetry.space_group_name_H-M   'P 1'
#
loop_
_entity.id
_entity.type
_entity.pdbx_description
1 polymer ?
#
loop_
_entity_poly.entity_id
_entity_poly.type
_entity_poly.pdbx_seq_one_letter_code
_entity_poly.pdbx_strand_id
1 'polypeptide(L)'
;TPQSIQTASAQLVQIIANVSSSQYGGCTVDRVDELLSKYAQMNAQHHREVANDFVQPDKIENYVDTQVTKDIGDAIESLEYEINTLYTSNGQTPFVTLGFGLGTDQLSRKIQQAILHTRIKGLGKDRVTAIFPKLVFSIKKGVNFSPEDPNYDIKQLALECSTKRMYPDILNYDKLVELLGDFKAPMGCRSFLPSWKNDEGQLENNGRCNLGVVTLNVPRI
;
A
#
# COMPACT_ATOMS: atom_id res chain seq x y z
N THR A 1 -3.38 -7.02 18.71
CA THR A 1 -2.80 -6.19 17.63
C THR A 1 -1.43 -6.75 17.28
N PRO A 2 -1.06 -6.88 15.98
CA PRO A 2 0.27 -7.32 15.56
C PRO A 2 1.37 -6.55 16.29
N GLN A 3 2.48 -7.24 16.57
CA GLN A 3 3.67 -6.67 17.23
C GLN A 3 4.86 -6.52 16.28
N SER A 4 4.65 -6.78 14.99
CA SER A 4 5.66 -6.62 13.94
C SER A 4 5.02 -6.40 12.58
N ILE A 5 5.78 -5.83 11.64
CA ILE A 5 5.32 -5.64 10.25
C ILE A 5 5.06 -6.97 9.54
N GLN A 6 5.83 -8.02 9.81
CA GLN A 6 5.63 -9.34 9.21
C GLN A 6 4.26 -9.92 9.63
N THR A 7 3.94 -9.87 10.92
CA THR A 7 2.63 -10.35 11.41
C THR A 7 1.49 -9.47 10.89
N ALA A 8 1.69 -8.15 10.80
CA ALA A 8 0.69 -7.25 10.25
C ALA A 8 0.42 -7.51 8.75
N SER A 9 1.46 -7.69 7.94
CA SER A 9 1.35 -8.02 6.52
C SER A 9 0.67 -9.38 6.31
N ALA A 10 1.04 -10.41 7.07
CA ALA A 10 0.40 -11.72 7.00
C ALA A 10 -1.10 -11.66 7.35
N GLN A 11 -1.46 -10.92 8.41
CA GLN A 11 -2.88 -10.71 8.75
C GLN A 11 -3.62 -9.91 7.68
N LEU A 12 -2.99 -8.88 7.11
CA LEU A 12 -3.57 -8.09 6.03
C LEU A 12 -3.91 -8.96 4.82
N VAL A 13 -3.01 -9.87 4.45
CA VAL A 13 -3.22 -10.84 3.38
C VAL A 13 -4.41 -11.77 3.67
N GLN A 14 -4.53 -12.28 4.90
CA GLN A 14 -5.68 -13.10 5.30
C GLN A 14 -6.99 -12.32 5.24
N ILE A 15 -6.98 -11.04 5.64
CA ILE A 15 -8.14 -10.16 5.53
C ILE A 15 -8.52 -9.96 4.06
N ILE A 16 -7.54 -9.69 3.18
CA ILE A 16 -7.76 -9.57 1.73
C ILE A 16 -8.45 -10.82 1.16
N ALA A 17 -7.97 -12.01 1.52
CA ALA A 17 -8.55 -13.27 1.05
C ALA A 17 -9.99 -13.46 1.54
N ASN A 18 -10.26 -13.20 2.82
CA ASN A 18 -11.59 -13.35 3.40
C ASN A 18 -12.59 -12.33 2.85
N VAL A 19 -12.20 -11.06 2.75
CA VAL A 19 -13.03 -10.00 2.16
C VAL A 19 -13.33 -10.33 0.71
N SER A 20 -12.30 -10.66 -0.08
CA SER A 20 -12.48 -11.01 -1.50
C SER A 20 -13.33 -12.28 -1.71
N SER A 21 -13.42 -13.16 -0.71
CA SER A 21 -14.28 -14.35 -0.75
C SER A 21 -15.72 -14.07 -0.29
N SER A 22 -15.98 -12.89 0.28
CA SER A 22 -17.28 -12.47 0.84
C SER A 22 -17.96 -11.36 0.04
N GLN A 23 -17.38 -10.95 -1.08
CA GLN A 23 -17.94 -9.98 -2.01
C GLN A 23 -17.56 -10.33 -3.46
N TYR A 24 -18.27 -9.77 -4.44
CA TYR A 24 -18.02 -10.03 -5.86
C TYR A 24 -17.10 -9.00 -6.53
N GLY A 25 -16.66 -7.98 -5.80
CA GLY A 25 -15.84 -6.87 -6.29
C GLY A 25 -14.41 -6.88 -5.77
N GLY A 26 -13.60 -5.94 -6.25
CA GLY A 26 -12.24 -5.74 -5.75
C GLY A 26 -12.21 -5.12 -4.36
N CYS A 27 -11.17 -5.41 -3.59
CA CYS A 27 -10.89 -4.79 -2.30
C CYS A 27 -9.72 -3.81 -2.42
N THR A 28 -9.67 -2.82 -1.52
CA THR A 28 -8.60 -1.82 -1.49
C THR A 28 -8.06 -1.68 -0.09
N VAL A 29 -6.74 -1.64 0.02
CA VAL A 29 -6.03 -1.22 1.23
C VAL A 29 -5.46 0.17 0.96
N ASP A 30 -6.11 1.19 1.52
CA ASP A 30 -5.65 2.57 1.39
C ASP A 30 -4.53 2.86 2.40
N ARG A 31 -3.63 3.79 2.05
CA ARG A 31 -2.51 4.26 2.89
C ARG A 31 -1.70 3.12 3.52
N VAL A 32 -1.39 2.09 2.72
CA VAL A 32 -0.69 0.88 3.22
C VAL A 32 0.70 1.20 3.78
N ASP A 33 1.35 2.23 3.24
CA ASP A 33 2.62 2.78 3.71
C ASP A 33 2.53 3.33 5.13
N GLU A 34 1.48 4.10 5.45
CA GLU A 34 1.25 4.63 6.79
C GLU A 34 0.72 3.57 7.74
N LEU A 35 -0.15 2.68 7.26
CA LEU A 35 -0.67 1.56 8.04
C LEU A 35 0.45 0.66 8.54
N LEU A 36 1.33 0.20 7.63
CA LEU A 36 2.40 -0.73 7.96
C LEU A 36 3.55 -0.05 8.72
N SER A 37 3.74 1.28 8.58
CA SER A 37 4.77 2.02 9.32
C SER A 37 4.62 1.86 10.84
N LYS A 38 3.39 1.83 11.35
CA LYS A 38 3.08 1.65 12.78
C LYS A 38 3.64 0.34 13.34
N TYR A 39 3.64 -0.70 12.52
CA TYR A 39 4.16 -2.01 12.89
C TYR A 39 5.67 -2.11 12.66
N ALA A 40 6.20 -1.43 11.63
CA ALA A 40 7.65 -1.30 11.46
C ALA A 40 8.31 -0.51 12.62
N GLN A 41 7.60 0.41 13.25
CA GLN A 41 8.08 1.09 14.48
C GLN A 41 8.30 0.09 15.62
N MET A 42 7.43 -0.92 15.75
CA MET A 42 7.59 -1.97 16.75
C MET A 42 8.82 -2.84 16.47
N ASN A 43 9.07 -3.19 15.20
CA ASN A 43 10.32 -3.83 14.80
C ASN A 43 11.54 -2.96 15.18
N ALA A 44 11.49 -1.66 14.90
CA ALA A 44 12.60 -0.74 15.20
C ALA A 44 12.88 -0.64 16.70
N GLN A 45 11.82 -0.60 17.52
CA GLN A 45 11.97 -0.63 18.96
C GLN A 45 12.59 -1.94 19.44
N HIS A 46 12.08 -3.08 18.96
CA HIS A 46 12.61 -4.39 19.33
C HIS A 46 14.08 -4.55 18.96
N HIS A 47 14.46 -4.16 17.73
CA HIS A 47 15.85 -4.19 17.29
C HIS A 47 16.75 -3.26 18.11
N ARG A 48 16.22 -2.12 18.58
CA ARG A 48 16.97 -1.21 19.46
C ARG A 48 17.19 -1.80 20.84
N GLU A 49 16.18 -2.45 21.41
CA GLU A 49 16.29 -3.17 22.68
C GLU A 49 17.38 -4.25 22.60
N VAL A 50 17.36 -5.06 21.55
CA VAL A 50 18.41 -6.07 21.30
C VAL A 50 19.77 -5.40 21.08
N ALA A 51 19.83 -4.31 20.30
CA ALA A 51 21.09 -3.63 20.01
C ALA A 51 21.77 -3.04 21.24
N ASN A 52 21.01 -2.58 22.24
CA ASN A 52 21.57 -2.07 23.49
C ASN A 52 22.40 -3.12 24.26
N ASP A 53 22.06 -4.41 24.10
CA ASP A 53 22.74 -5.52 24.78
C ASP A 53 23.93 -6.06 23.98
N PHE A 54 23.89 -5.98 22.64
CA PHE A 54 24.81 -6.73 21.76
C PHE A 54 25.58 -5.87 20.74
N VAL A 55 25.27 -4.58 20.59
CA VAL A 55 25.86 -3.70 19.57
C VAL A 55 26.56 -2.51 20.23
N GLN A 56 27.69 -2.09 19.66
CA GLN A 56 28.41 -0.91 20.14
C GLN A 56 27.52 0.35 20.03
N PRO A 57 27.50 1.25 21.04
CA PRO A 57 26.58 2.39 21.09
C PRO A 57 26.56 3.27 19.83
N ASP A 58 27.71 3.48 19.20
CA ASP A 58 27.87 4.27 17.97
C ASP A 58 27.30 3.60 16.71
N LYS A 59 27.00 2.30 16.78
CA LYS A 59 26.48 1.50 15.66
C LYS A 59 25.02 1.10 15.80
N ILE A 60 24.37 1.41 16.92
CA ILE A 60 22.99 1.00 17.22
C ILE A 60 22.03 1.51 16.14
N GLU A 61 22.06 2.79 15.80
CA GLU A 61 21.11 3.35 14.84
C GLU A 61 21.28 2.76 13.44
N ASN A 62 22.52 2.49 13.01
CA ASN A 62 22.78 1.81 11.74
C ASN A 62 22.29 0.36 11.75
N TYR A 63 22.49 -0.36 12.86
CA TYR A 63 21.99 -1.71 13.03
C TYR A 63 20.45 -1.74 12.95
N VAL A 64 19.78 -0.86 13.70
CA VAL A 64 18.31 -0.77 13.72
C VAL A 64 17.77 -0.42 12.33
N ASP A 65 18.34 0.57 11.65
CA ASP A 65 17.91 0.94 10.30
C ASP A 65 18.08 -0.23 9.32
N THR A 66 19.22 -0.94 9.38
CA THR A 66 19.50 -2.09 8.51
C THR A 66 18.49 -3.21 8.75
N GLN A 67 18.24 -3.58 10.00
CA GLN A 67 17.32 -4.68 10.33
C GLN A 67 15.88 -4.34 9.97
N VAL A 68 15.42 -3.14 10.31
CA VAL A 68 14.04 -2.72 10.00
C VAL A 68 13.83 -2.59 8.50
N THR A 69 14.82 -2.11 7.75
CA THR A 69 14.76 -2.05 6.28
C THR A 69 14.61 -3.44 5.69
N LYS A 70 15.39 -4.41 6.20
CA LYS A 70 15.28 -5.82 5.80
C LYS A 70 13.90 -6.38 6.14
N ASP A 71 13.40 -6.17 7.35
CA ASP A 71 12.10 -6.64 7.79
C ASP A 71 10.96 -6.09 6.94
N ILE A 72 11.01 -4.81 6.57
CA ILE A 72 10.06 -4.18 5.66
C ILE A 72 10.14 -4.84 4.28
N GLY A 73 11.35 -5.01 3.74
CA GLY A 73 11.56 -5.67 2.45
C GLY A 73 10.98 -7.08 2.41
N ASP A 74 11.32 -7.90 3.39
CA ASP A 74 10.86 -9.28 3.53
C ASP A 74 9.33 -9.34 3.67
N ALA A 75 8.73 -8.46 4.48
CA ALA A 75 7.28 -8.41 4.70
C ALA A 75 6.50 -7.98 3.44
N ILE A 76 7.01 -7.02 2.69
CA ILE A 76 6.36 -6.54 1.45
C ILE A 76 6.55 -7.54 0.31
N GLU A 77 7.70 -8.20 0.21
CA GLU A 77 7.90 -9.29 -0.74
C GLU A 77 6.95 -10.45 -0.44
N SER A 78 6.87 -10.90 0.81
CA SER A 78 5.89 -11.92 1.24
C SER A 78 4.46 -11.50 0.92
N LEU A 79 4.08 -10.25 1.17
CA LEU A 79 2.74 -9.74 0.86
C LEU A 79 2.42 -9.83 -0.65
N GLU A 80 3.33 -9.42 -1.54
CA GLU A 80 3.12 -9.54 -2.99
C GLU A 80 3.03 -11.01 -3.43
N TYR A 81 3.89 -11.88 -2.91
CA TYR A 81 3.87 -13.31 -3.23
C TYR A 81 2.59 -13.99 -2.75
N GLU A 82 2.18 -13.76 -1.50
CA GLU A 82 1.00 -14.40 -0.91
C GLU A 82 -0.29 -13.95 -1.60
N ILE A 83 -0.41 -12.66 -1.96
CA ILE A 83 -1.55 -12.19 -2.76
C ILE A 83 -1.66 -13.00 -4.06
N ASN A 84 -0.55 -13.36 -4.70
CA ASN A 84 -0.54 -14.08 -5.97
C ASN A 84 -0.60 -15.62 -5.82
N THR A 85 -0.47 -16.18 -4.63
CA THR A 85 -0.58 -17.63 -4.38
C THR A 85 -1.87 -18.02 -3.66
N LEU A 86 -2.59 -17.05 -3.09
CA LEU A 86 -3.89 -17.27 -2.47
C LEU A 86 -5.00 -17.33 -3.51
N TYR A 87 -6.00 -18.15 -3.20
CA TYR A 87 -7.23 -18.26 -3.96
C TYR A 87 -8.41 -17.82 -3.09
N THR A 88 -9.32 -17.09 -3.69
CA THR A 88 -10.61 -16.75 -3.10
C THR A 88 -11.61 -17.90 -3.26
N SER A 89 -12.80 -17.78 -2.65
CA SER A 89 -13.88 -18.78 -2.75
C SER A 89 -14.30 -19.14 -4.19
N ASN A 90 -14.03 -18.27 -5.17
CA ASN A 90 -14.33 -18.51 -6.59
C ASN A 90 -13.15 -19.13 -7.37
N GLY A 91 -12.04 -19.46 -6.70
CA GLY A 91 -10.85 -20.06 -7.31
C GLY A 91 -9.94 -19.09 -8.06
N GLN A 92 -10.06 -17.77 -7.85
CA GLN A 92 -9.21 -16.76 -8.48
C GLN A 92 -8.32 -16.04 -7.46
N THR A 93 -7.19 -15.52 -7.95
CA THR A 93 -6.36 -14.55 -7.22
C THR A 93 -7.21 -13.35 -6.77
N PRO A 94 -7.11 -12.89 -5.52
CA PRO A 94 -7.85 -11.72 -5.04
C PRO A 94 -7.64 -10.50 -5.92
N PHE A 95 -8.73 -9.86 -6.34
CA PHE A 95 -8.65 -8.51 -6.90
C PHE A 95 -8.40 -7.54 -5.75
N VAL A 96 -7.15 -7.12 -5.59
CA VAL A 96 -6.74 -6.15 -4.57
C VAL A 96 -5.98 -4.96 -5.15
N THR A 97 -6.27 -3.77 -4.62
CA THR A 97 -5.55 -2.52 -4.86
C THR A 97 -4.84 -2.06 -3.58
N LEU A 98 -3.59 -1.63 -3.69
CA LEU A 98 -2.83 -0.98 -2.62
C LEU A 98 -2.65 0.51 -2.96
N GLY A 99 -3.16 1.39 -2.08
CA GLY A 99 -2.94 2.83 -2.14
C GLY A 99 -1.79 3.26 -1.24
N PHE A 100 -0.87 4.09 -1.74
CA PHE A 100 0.27 4.62 -0.98
C PHE A 100 0.81 5.93 -1.58
N GLY A 101 1.81 6.52 -0.95
CA GLY A 101 2.61 7.63 -1.49
C GLY A 101 2.57 8.92 -0.68
N LEU A 102 1.76 8.97 0.38
CA LEU A 102 1.55 10.19 1.19
C LEU A 102 2.35 10.19 2.49
N GLY A 103 2.82 9.04 2.97
CA GLY A 103 3.64 8.97 4.18
C GLY A 103 5.03 9.57 3.96
N THR A 104 5.44 10.50 4.82
CA THR A 104 6.73 11.22 4.72
C THR A 104 7.73 10.81 5.78
N ASP A 105 7.32 10.05 6.81
CA ASP A 105 8.27 9.52 7.79
C ASP A 105 9.17 8.43 7.17
N GLN A 106 10.30 8.19 7.83
CA GLN A 106 11.33 7.28 7.35
C GLN A 106 10.80 5.86 7.08
N LEU A 107 9.87 5.36 7.88
CA LEU A 107 9.38 3.99 7.77
C LEU A 107 8.32 3.88 6.66
N SER A 108 7.39 4.83 6.55
CA SER A 108 6.50 4.89 5.40
C SER A 108 7.25 5.02 4.08
N ARG A 109 8.30 5.85 4.02
CA ARG A 109 9.16 5.96 2.83
C ARG A 109 9.83 4.63 2.47
N LYS A 110 10.40 3.92 3.46
CA LYS A 110 10.99 2.58 3.24
C LYS A 110 9.96 1.57 2.75
N ILE A 111 8.71 1.64 3.25
CA ILE A 111 7.61 0.78 2.77
C ILE A 111 7.25 1.11 1.32
N GLN A 112 7.12 2.38 0.96
CA GLN A 112 6.87 2.79 -0.43
C GLN A 112 7.98 2.29 -1.36
N GLN A 113 9.24 2.44 -0.97
CA GLN A 113 10.40 1.94 -1.71
C GLN A 113 10.36 0.41 -1.84
N ALA A 114 10.05 -0.32 -0.76
CA ALA A 114 9.95 -1.77 -0.77
C ALA A 114 8.84 -2.25 -1.71
N ILE A 115 7.66 -1.60 -1.73
CA ILE A 115 6.56 -1.93 -2.65
C ILE A 115 7.03 -1.80 -4.11
N LEU A 116 7.66 -0.67 -4.44
CA LEU A 116 8.10 -0.39 -5.80
C LEU A 116 9.26 -1.31 -6.23
N HIS A 117 10.25 -1.54 -5.36
CA HIS A 117 11.36 -2.44 -5.65
C HIS A 117 10.91 -3.88 -5.82
N THR A 118 10.00 -4.37 -4.97
CA THR A 118 9.41 -5.71 -5.10
C THR A 118 8.70 -5.86 -6.45
N ARG A 119 7.88 -4.87 -6.84
CA ARG A 119 7.22 -4.90 -8.14
C ARG A 119 8.21 -4.86 -9.30
N ILE A 120 9.23 -3.99 -9.25
CA ILE A 120 10.30 -3.91 -10.26
C ILE A 120 11.03 -5.26 -10.39
N LYS A 121 11.40 -5.87 -9.25
CA LYS A 121 12.05 -7.18 -9.18
C LYS A 121 11.24 -8.23 -9.94
N GLY A 122 9.92 -8.21 -9.79
CA GLY A 122 9.00 -9.10 -10.49
C GLY A 122 8.82 -10.45 -9.82
N LEU A 123 7.71 -11.09 -10.17
CA LEU A 123 7.18 -12.25 -9.47
C LEU A 123 7.75 -13.57 -10.01
N GLY A 124 8.06 -14.49 -9.09
CA GLY A 124 8.47 -15.85 -9.41
C GLY A 124 9.86 -15.94 -10.04
N LYS A 125 10.21 -17.14 -10.52
CA LYS A 125 11.53 -17.45 -11.10
C LYS A 125 11.82 -16.61 -12.35
N ASP A 126 10.82 -16.46 -13.20
CA ASP A 126 10.93 -15.77 -14.49
C ASP A 126 10.73 -14.25 -14.36
N ARG A 127 10.58 -13.74 -13.13
CA ARG A 127 10.43 -12.31 -12.82
C ARG A 127 9.33 -11.65 -13.65
N VAL A 128 8.19 -12.34 -13.78
CA VAL A 128 7.05 -11.85 -14.57
C VAL A 128 6.39 -10.65 -13.91
N THR A 129 5.68 -9.84 -14.69
CA THR A 129 4.91 -8.72 -14.17
C THR A 129 3.66 -9.25 -13.46
N ALA A 130 3.56 -9.02 -12.16
CA ALA A 130 2.38 -9.40 -11.39
C ALA A 130 1.16 -8.58 -11.83
N ILE A 131 -0.01 -9.22 -11.92
CA ILE A 131 -1.28 -8.56 -12.24
C ILE A 131 -1.84 -7.87 -10.99
N PHE A 132 -1.75 -8.55 -9.83
CA PHE A 132 -2.17 -8.05 -8.53
C PHE A 132 -1.01 -8.08 -7.51
N PRO A 133 -1.05 -7.26 -6.45
CA PRO A 133 -1.98 -6.15 -6.26
C PRO A 133 -1.82 -5.08 -7.34
N LYS A 134 -2.91 -4.37 -7.65
CA LYS A 134 -2.82 -3.08 -8.35
C LYS A 134 -2.13 -2.10 -7.42
N LEU A 135 -1.19 -1.31 -7.93
CA LEU A 135 -0.54 -0.25 -7.15
C LEU A 135 -1.10 1.11 -7.58
N VAL A 136 -1.52 1.92 -6.60
CA VAL A 136 -2.00 3.29 -6.80
C VAL A 136 -1.12 4.24 -5.99
N PHE A 137 -0.29 5.01 -6.66
CA PHE A 137 0.62 5.98 -6.07
C PHE A 137 -0.01 7.38 -6.10
N SER A 138 -0.14 7.97 -4.92
CA SER A 138 -0.79 9.27 -4.74
C SER A 138 0.23 10.39 -4.91
N ILE A 139 -0.03 11.32 -5.83
CA ILE A 139 0.84 12.48 -6.06
C ILE A 139 0.25 13.74 -5.40
N LYS A 140 1.08 14.44 -4.61
CA LYS A 140 0.69 15.65 -3.87
C LYS A 140 1.85 16.64 -3.77
N LYS A 141 1.56 17.93 -3.98
CA LYS A 141 2.52 19.03 -3.78
C LYS A 141 2.98 19.09 -2.33
N GLY A 142 4.28 19.33 -2.10
CA GLY A 142 4.86 19.32 -0.76
C GLY A 142 5.14 17.92 -0.22
N VAL A 143 4.89 16.87 -1.01
CA VAL A 143 5.13 15.47 -0.62
C VAL A 143 6.01 14.78 -1.64
N ASN A 144 5.60 14.71 -2.91
CA ASN A 144 6.32 13.94 -3.94
C ASN A 144 6.19 14.53 -5.35
N PHE A 145 5.57 15.69 -5.54
CA PHE A 145 5.25 16.24 -6.85
C PHE A 145 6.46 16.93 -7.52
N SER A 146 7.18 17.77 -6.79
CA SER A 146 8.30 18.61 -7.27
C SER A 146 9.67 18.13 -6.78
N PRO A 147 10.79 18.45 -7.46
CA PRO A 147 12.15 18.06 -7.04
C PRO A 147 12.53 18.41 -5.60
N GLU A 148 11.95 19.47 -5.06
CA GLU A 148 12.17 19.96 -3.70
C GLU A 148 11.34 19.20 -2.65
N ASP A 149 10.36 18.41 -3.08
CA ASP A 149 9.48 17.66 -2.18
C ASP A 149 10.22 16.46 -1.58
N PRO A 150 9.94 16.09 -0.30
CA PRO A 150 10.72 15.09 0.42
C PRO A 150 10.74 13.72 -0.26
N ASN A 151 9.63 13.29 -0.86
CA ASN A 151 9.47 11.99 -1.52
C ASN A 151 9.58 12.08 -3.06
N TYR A 152 10.24 13.11 -3.59
CA TYR A 152 10.46 13.19 -5.04
C TYR A 152 11.31 12.02 -5.57
N ASP A 153 12.26 11.54 -4.78
CA ASP A 153 13.04 10.33 -5.07
C ASP A 153 12.14 9.10 -5.25
N ILE A 154 11.12 8.97 -4.42
CA ILE A 154 10.13 7.89 -4.51
C ILE A 154 9.23 8.07 -5.75
N LYS A 155 8.88 9.31 -6.13
CA LYS A 155 8.21 9.56 -7.42
C LYS A 155 9.06 9.07 -8.60
N GLN A 156 10.38 9.31 -8.59
CA GLN A 156 11.27 8.80 -9.65
C GLN A 156 11.26 7.27 -9.69
N LEU A 157 11.31 6.62 -8.52
CA LEU A 157 11.19 5.16 -8.42
C LEU A 157 9.82 4.65 -8.90
N ALA A 158 8.74 5.37 -8.62
CA ALA A 158 7.40 5.04 -9.11
C ALA A 158 7.32 5.13 -10.65
N LEU A 159 7.96 6.15 -11.25
CA LEU A 159 8.08 6.26 -12.71
C LEU A 159 8.87 5.09 -13.29
N GLU A 160 10.02 4.74 -12.71
CA GLU A 160 10.79 3.57 -13.11
C GLU A 160 9.94 2.29 -13.04
N CYS A 161 9.23 2.08 -11.93
CA CYS A 161 8.34 0.93 -11.75
C CYS A 161 7.27 0.87 -12.86
N SER A 162 6.60 1.98 -13.15
CA SER A 162 5.55 2.04 -14.17
C SER A 162 6.05 1.70 -15.58
N THR A 163 7.26 2.14 -15.94
CA THR A 163 7.85 1.85 -17.26
C THR A 163 8.22 0.37 -17.41
N LYS A 164 8.55 -0.31 -16.31
CA LYS A 164 8.92 -1.74 -16.31
C LYS A 164 7.73 -2.68 -16.11
N ARG A 165 6.70 -2.25 -15.37
CA ARG A 165 5.66 -3.13 -14.80
C ARG A 165 4.23 -2.59 -14.92
N MET A 166 4.03 -1.53 -15.72
CA MET A 166 2.78 -0.76 -15.89
C MET A 166 2.36 0.01 -14.64
N TYR A 167 2.24 -0.66 -13.50
CA TYR A 167 1.95 -0.04 -12.21
C TYR A 167 3.18 0.63 -11.58
N PRO A 168 3.01 1.67 -10.75
CA PRO A 168 1.74 2.16 -10.20
C PRO A 168 0.95 3.10 -11.13
N ASP A 169 -0.38 3.04 -11.01
CA ASP A 169 -1.26 4.11 -11.49
C ASP A 169 -1.09 5.34 -10.60
N ILE A 170 -1.25 6.54 -11.16
CA ILE A 170 -1.07 7.81 -10.42
C ILE A 170 -2.43 8.40 -10.02
N LEU A 171 -2.57 8.82 -8.77
CA LEU A 171 -3.75 9.49 -8.24
C LEU A 171 -3.42 10.92 -7.81
N ASN A 172 -4.02 11.93 -8.43
CA ASN A 172 -3.80 13.34 -8.06
C ASN A 172 -4.58 13.70 -6.80
N TYR A 173 -3.88 13.96 -5.70
CA TYR A 173 -4.48 14.25 -4.40
C TYR A 173 -5.40 15.46 -4.44
N ASP A 174 -4.88 16.61 -4.91
CA ASP A 174 -5.59 17.89 -4.87
C ASP A 174 -6.87 17.84 -5.71
N LYS A 175 -6.79 17.22 -6.90
CA LYS A 175 -7.95 17.10 -7.78
C LYS A 175 -9.01 16.15 -7.20
N LEU A 176 -8.59 15.10 -6.49
CA LEU A 176 -9.52 14.19 -5.85
C LEU A 176 -10.29 14.88 -4.73
N VAL A 177 -9.59 15.65 -3.89
CA VAL A 177 -10.21 16.43 -2.80
C VAL A 177 -11.19 17.46 -3.37
N GLU A 178 -10.82 18.15 -4.46
CA GLU A 178 -11.71 19.09 -5.14
C GLU A 178 -13.01 18.41 -5.63
N LEU A 179 -12.91 17.21 -6.20
CA LEU A 179 -14.06 16.51 -6.80
C LEU A 179 -14.93 15.77 -5.77
N LEU A 180 -14.33 15.17 -4.76
CA LEU A 180 -15.01 14.26 -3.83
C LEU A 180 -15.26 14.87 -2.45
N GLY A 181 -14.59 15.98 -2.11
CA GLY A 181 -14.62 16.63 -0.80
C GLY A 181 -13.54 16.14 0.17
N ASP A 182 -12.81 15.09 -0.18
CA ASP A 182 -11.76 14.45 0.62
C ASP A 182 -10.92 13.48 -0.23
N PHE A 183 -9.87 12.93 0.37
CA PHE A 183 -8.96 11.99 -0.31
C PHE A 183 -9.20 10.54 0.13
N LYS A 184 -9.17 9.62 -0.84
CA LYS A 184 -9.19 8.17 -0.63
C LYS A 184 -8.68 7.43 -1.87
N ALA A 185 -8.11 6.24 -1.69
CA ALA A 185 -7.87 5.33 -2.81
C ALA A 185 -9.19 4.79 -3.40
N PRO A 186 -9.25 4.46 -4.70
CA PRO A 186 -10.44 3.85 -5.31
C PRO A 186 -10.73 2.48 -4.72
N MET A 187 -12.00 2.14 -4.52
CA MET A 187 -12.43 0.77 -4.26
C MET A 187 -12.28 -0.08 -5.54
N GLY A 188 -11.54 -1.18 -5.44
CA GLY A 188 -11.23 -2.06 -6.57
C GLY A 188 -10.51 -1.30 -7.68
N CYS A 189 -11.07 -1.31 -8.89
CA CYS A 189 -10.46 -0.65 -10.05
C CYS A 189 -10.39 0.88 -9.93
N ARG A 190 -11.54 1.51 -9.65
CA ARG A 190 -11.79 2.95 -9.85
C ARG A 190 -13.11 3.47 -9.23
N SER A 191 -13.73 2.75 -8.30
CA SER A 191 -14.97 3.22 -7.67
C SER A 191 -14.64 4.18 -6.54
N PHE A 192 -15.02 5.44 -6.66
CA PHE A 192 -14.76 6.47 -5.65
C PHE A 192 -16.01 6.79 -4.85
N LEU A 193 -15.86 6.80 -3.53
CA LEU A 193 -16.92 7.23 -2.62
C LEU A 193 -16.95 8.76 -2.51
N PRO A 194 -18.13 9.40 -2.50
CA PRO A 194 -18.23 10.80 -2.10
C PRO A 194 -17.81 10.96 -0.62
N SER A 195 -17.36 12.15 -0.23
CA SER A 195 -17.09 12.48 1.16
C SER A 195 -18.32 12.19 2.02
N TRP A 196 -18.11 11.59 3.18
CA TRP A 196 -19.15 11.37 4.17
C TRP A 196 -18.55 11.57 5.56
N LYS A 197 -19.36 12.08 6.49
CA LYS A 197 -18.97 12.31 7.87
C LYS A 197 -19.84 11.49 8.80
N ASN A 198 -19.23 10.92 9.83
CA ASN A 198 -19.95 10.24 10.90
C ASN A 198 -20.68 11.23 11.82
N ASP A 199 -21.38 10.71 12.82
CA ASP A 199 -22.15 11.50 13.79
C ASP A 199 -21.26 12.47 14.61
N GLU A 200 -19.96 12.19 14.71
CA GLU A 200 -18.96 13.05 15.36
C GLU A 200 -18.36 14.12 14.43
N GLY A 201 -18.80 14.17 13.16
CA GLY A 201 -18.34 15.13 12.15
C GLY A 201 -16.99 14.79 11.50
N GLN A 202 -16.46 13.58 11.75
CA GLN A 202 -15.19 13.11 11.19
C GLN A 202 -15.41 12.44 9.83
N LEU A 203 -14.49 12.67 8.89
CA LEU A 203 -14.52 12.02 7.59
C LEU A 203 -14.33 10.49 7.73
N GLU A 204 -15.24 9.72 7.14
CA GLU A 204 -15.16 8.25 7.14
C GLU A 204 -15.03 7.72 5.71
N ASN A 205 -13.95 6.99 5.47
CA ASN A 205 -13.64 6.35 4.19
C ASN A 205 -13.43 4.85 4.32
N ASN A 206 -12.61 4.42 5.28
CA ASN A 206 -12.34 3.00 5.52
C ASN A 206 -13.59 2.31 6.11
N GLY A 207 -13.94 1.14 5.57
CA GLY A 207 -15.11 0.35 6.01
C GLY A 207 -16.39 0.60 5.21
N ARG A 208 -16.45 1.66 4.41
CA ARG A 208 -17.56 1.92 3.48
C ARG A 208 -17.44 1.06 2.21
N CYS A 209 -18.56 0.84 1.51
CA CYS A 209 -18.63 -0.02 0.33
C CYS A 209 -19.52 0.54 -0.80
N ASN A 210 -19.51 -0.15 -1.95
CA ASN A 210 -20.43 0.08 -3.06
C ASN A 210 -21.41 -1.11 -3.18
N LEU A 211 -22.69 -0.82 -3.41
CA LEU A 211 -23.76 -1.84 -3.39
C LEU A 211 -23.95 -2.59 -4.71
N GLY A 212 -23.33 -2.13 -5.80
CA GLY A 212 -23.49 -2.73 -7.11
C GLY A 212 -23.40 -1.71 -8.24
N VAL A 213 -23.40 -2.23 -9.47
CA VAL A 213 -23.29 -1.45 -10.70
C VAL A 213 -24.34 -1.92 -11.70
N VAL A 214 -25.08 -0.98 -12.27
CA VAL A 214 -25.94 -1.19 -13.44
C VAL A 214 -25.49 -0.24 -14.54
N THR A 215 -25.12 -0.78 -15.70
CA THR A 215 -24.61 0.02 -16.82
C THR A 215 -25.72 0.29 -17.84
N LEU A 216 -25.98 1.55 -18.13
CA LEU A 216 -26.89 1.97 -19.20
C LEU A 216 -26.18 1.89 -20.56
N ASN A 217 -26.77 1.15 -21.51
CA ASN A 217 -26.26 1.05 -22.87
C ASN A 217 -26.64 2.30 -23.69
N VAL A 218 -25.82 3.36 -23.60
CA VAL A 218 -26.06 4.64 -24.29
C VAL A 218 -26.18 4.47 -25.82
N PRO A 219 -25.35 3.67 -26.53
CA PRO A 219 -25.51 3.43 -27.96
C PRO A 219 -26.86 2.82 -28.40
N ARG A 220 -27.59 2.17 -27.49
CA ARG A 220 -28.87 1.51 -27.79
C ARG A 220 -30.09 2.43 -27.61
N ILE A 221 -29.93 3.56 -26.93
CA ILE A 221 -30.97 4.59 -26.75
C ILE A 221 -31.23 5.28 -28.08
#